data_AF-A0A968CNR1-F1
#
_entry.id   AF-A0A968CNR1-F1
#
_cell.length_a   1.000
_cell.length_b   1.000
_cell.length_c   1.000
_cell.angle_alpha   90.00
_cell.angle_beta   90.00
_cell.angle_gamma   90.00
#
_symmetry.space_group_name_H-M   'P 1'
#
loop_
_entity.id
_entity.type
_entity.pdbx_description
1 polymer ?
#
loop_
_entity_poly.entity_id
_entity_poly.type
_entity_poly.pdbx_seq_one_letter_code
_entity_poly.pdbx_strand_id
1 'polypeptide(L)'
;MRNKFKEKLLLYKIKAKHDPEAFGEIYDEYAEKIYRFIFFKVASEQEAEDLSSEVFLKAWNYLIGEKPVKSIGALLYTIARNRVIDYYRQKKFEIEATEEMAKQLPEDTSVA
;
A
#
# COMPACT_ATOMS: atom_id res chain seq x y z
N MET A 1 7.30 23.64 6.32
CA MET A 1 8.48 22.98 6.93
C MET A 1 7.99 21.77 7.72
N ARG A 2 8.33 20.55 7.28
CA ARG A 2 8.03 19.33 8.06
C ARG A 2 8.78 19.43 9.38
N ASN A 3 8.06 19.48 10.49
CA ASN A 3 8.65 19.62 11.82
C ASN A 3 9.36 18.30 12.17
N LYS A 4 10.66 18.19 11.87
CA LYS A 4 11.48 17.00 12.16
C LYS A 4 11.43 16.59 13.64
N PHE A 5 11.23 17.55 14.54
CA PHE A 5 11.06 17.26 15.96
C PHE A 5 9.75 16.52 16.23
N LYS A 6 8.63 16.95 15.61
CA LYS A 6 7.35 16.24 15.68
C LYS A 6 7.48 14.81 15.13
N GLU A 7 8.08 14.64 13.95
CA GLU A 7 8.27 13.31 13.34
C GLU A 7 9.06 12.37 14.27
N LYS A 8 10.14 12.87 14.89
CA LYS A 8 10.93 12.10 15.86
C LYS A 8 10.13 11.76 17.13
N LEU A 9 9.29 12.68 17.62
CA LEU A 9 8.44 12.45 18.78
C LEU A 9 7.39 11.36 18.51
N LEU A 10 6.72 11.41 17.35
CA LEU A 10 5.76 10.38 16.94
C LEU A 10 6.45 9.02 16.83
N LEU A 11 7.62 8.95 16.19
CA LEU A 11 8.40 7.71 16.11
C LEU A 11 8.76 7.15 17.49
N TYR A 12 9.13 8.01 18.44
CA TYR A 12 9.43 7.58 19.81
C TYR A 12 8.21 6.99 20.50
N LYS A 13 7.05 7.67 20.44
CA LYS A 13 5.80 7.18 21.03
C LYS A 13 5.40 5.81 20.48
N ILE A 14 5.46 5.65 19.16
CA ILE A 14 5.12 4.39 18.49
C ILE A 14 6.10 3.28 18.87
N LYS A 15 7.42 3.52 18.81
CA LYS A 15 8.43 2.49 19.14
C LYS A 15 8.43 2.08 20.61
N ALA A 16 8.18 3.02 21.53
CA ALA A 16 8.27 2.76 22.96
C ALA A 16 6.99 2.16 23.54
N LYS A 17 5.82 2.52 22.99
CA LYS A 17 4.51 2.21 23.59
C LYS A 17 3.50 1.61 22.64
N HIS A 18 3.85 1.44 21.37
CA HIS A 18 2.89 1.09 20.31
C HIS A 18 1.66 2.02 20.35
N ASP A 19 1.92 3.32 20.52
CA ASP A 19 0.91 4.37 20.68
C ASP A 19 0.08 4.53 19.38
N PRO A 20 -1.20 4.11 19.38
CA PRO A 20 -2.04 4.15 18.19
C PRO A 20 -2.45 5.59 17.83
N GLU A 21 -2.59 6.48 18.80
CA GLU A 21 -2.90 7.90 18.56
C GLU A 21 -1.76 8.60 17.82
N ALA A 22 -0.51 8.31 18.19
CA ALA A 22 0.66 8.83 17.49
C ALA A 22 0.74 8.33 16.04
N PHE A 23 0.27 7.11 15.77
CA PHE A 23 0.13 6.62 14.40
C PHE A 23 -1.07 7.22 13.68
N GLY A 24 -2.17 7.52 14.39
CA GLY A 24 -3.29 8.32 13.87
C GLY A 24 -2.84 9.67 13.33
N GLU A 25 -1.96 10.38 14.04
CA GLU A 25 -1.39 11.64 13.54
C GLU A 25 -0.58 11.47 12.22
N ILE A 26 0.07 10.32 12.05
CA ILE A 26 0.76 9.97 10.80
C ILE A 26 -0.26 9.70 9.70
N TYR A 27 -1.32 8.95 10.02
CA TYR A 27 -2.38 8.62 9.09
C TYR A 27 -3.03 9.92 8.56
N ASP A 28 -3.44 10.82 9.44
CA ASP A 28 -4.07 12.09 9.06
C ASP A 28 -3.17 12.94 8.15
N GLU A 29 -1.86 12.94 8.37
CA GLU A 29 -0.92 13.70 7.54
C GLU A 29 -0.70 13.08 6.14
N TYR A 30 -0.77 11.75 6.01
CA TYR A 30 -0.31 11.02 4.83
C TYR A 30 -1.40 10.28 4.06
N ALA A 31 -2.57 10.01 4.63
CA ALA A 31 -3.61 9.18 4.03
C ALA A 31 -3.99 9.65 2.63
N GLU A 32 -4.38 10.93 2.51
CA GLU A 32 -4.73 11.52 1.22
C GLU A 32 -3.57 11.52 0.21
N LYS A 33 -2.34 11.77 0.69
CA LYS A 33 -1.15 11.81 -0.17
C LYS A 33 -0.81 10.44 -0.75
N ILE A 34 -0.89 9.40 0.09
CA ILE A 34 -0.64 8.02 -0.32
C ILE A 34 -1.75 7.52 -1.22
N TYR A 35 -3.01 7.79 -0.87
CA TYR A 35 -4.15 7.47 -1.73
C TYR A 35 -4.00 8.08 -3.12
N ARG A 36 -3.79 9.40 -3.21
CA ARG A 36 -3.60 10.09 -4.50
C ARG A 36 -2.42 9.50 -5.28
N PHE A 37 -1.30 9.23 -4.62
CA PHE A 37 -0.13 8.62 -5.25
C PHE A 37 -0.42 7.26 -5.86
N ILE A 38 -1.19 6.41 -5.17
CA ILE A 38 -1.58 5.09 -5.65
C ILE A 38 -2.64 5.22 -6.75
N PHE A 39 -3.68 6.03 -6.53
CA PHE A 39 -4.76 6.26 -7.48
C PHE A 39 -4.26 6.71 -8.85
N PHE A 40 -3.34 7.67 -8.91
CA PHE A 40 -2.73 8.11 -10.17
C PHE A 40 -1.93 7.02 -10.90
N LYS A 41 -1.61 5.91 -10.23
CA LYS A 41 -0.94 4.78 -10.84
C LYS A 41 -1.95 3.74 -11.29
N VAL A 42 -2.83 3.30 -10.41
CA VAL A 42 -3.73 2.16 -10.68
C VAL A 42 -5.02 2.54 -11.40
N ALA A 43 -5.40 3.83 -11.39
CA ALA A 43 -6.60 4.37 -12.04
C ALA A 43 -7.91 3.65 -11.67
N SER A 44 -7.97 3.10 -10.45
CA SER A 44 -9.14 2.46 -9.85
C SER A 44 -9.26 2.95 -8.41
N GLU A 45 -10.44 3.44 -8.05
CA GLU A 45 -10.72 3.94 -6.70
C GLU A 45 -10.64 2.81 -5.67
N GLN A 46 -11.34 1.70 -5.93
CA GLN A 46 -11.35 0.52 -5.06
C GLN A 46 -9.93 -0.01 -4.81
N GLU A 47 -9.14 -0.21 -5.86
CA GLU A 47 -7.76 -0.69 -5.73
C GLU A 47 -6.87 0.31 -5.00
N ALA A 48 -7.12 1.61 -5.19
CA ALA A 48 -6.37 2.65 -4.50
C ALA A 48 -6.68 2.66 -3.00
N GLU A 49 -7.93 2.46 -2.59
CA GLU A 49 -8.35 2.35 -1.20
C GLU A 49 -7.74 1.12 -0.52
N ASP A 50 -7.83 -0.03 -1.17
CA ASP A 50 -7.30 -1.31 -0.65
C ASP A 50 -5.78 -1.24 -0.48
N LEU A 51 -5.06 -0.85 -1.54
CA LEU A 51 -3.60 -0.72 -1.49
C LEU A 51 -3.16 0.35 -0.48
N SER A 52 -3.90 1.44 -0.32
CA SER A 52 -3.60 2.46 0.70
C SER A 52 -3.72 1.88 2.10
N SER A 53 -4.78 1.13 2.36
CA SER A 53 -4.99 0.45 3.65
C SER A 53 -3.85 -0.51 3.97
N GLU A 54 -3.41 -1.31 2.98
CA GLU A 54 -2.24 -2.18 3.13
C GLU A 54 -0.95 -1.42 3.43
N VAL A 55 -0.76 -0.23 2.83
CA VAL A 55 0.42 0.60 3.10
C VAL A 55 0.49 0.99 4.57
N PHE A 56 -0.61 1.48 5.14
CA PHE A 56 -0.63 1.89 6.54
C PHE A 56 -0.51 0.68 7.48
N LEU A 57 -1.15 -0.44 7.17
CA LEU A 57 -0.99 -1.66 7.96
C LEU A 57 0.47 -2.15 7.98
N LYS A 58 1.14 -2.16 6.84
CA LYS A 58 2.56 -2.52 6.74
C LYS A 58 3.46 -1.49 7.43
N ALA A 59 3.12 -0.21 7.34
CA ALA A 59 3.85 0.85 8.01
C ALA A 59 3.76 0.73 9.53
N TRP A 60 2.56 0.48 10.08
CA TRP A 60 2.35 0.20 11.50
C TRP A 60 3.27 -0.93 11.98
N ASN A 61 3.19 -2.10 11.32
CA ASN A 61 3.99 -3.26 11.66
C ASN A 61 5.51 -2.99 11.57
N TYR A 62 5.95 -2.17 10.61
CA TYR A 62 7.34 -1.77 10.50
C TYR A 62 7.76 -0.84 11.65
N LEU A 63 6.91 0.13 12.00
CA LEU A 63 7.22 1.17 12.98
C LEU A 63 7.27 0.66 14.42
N ILE A 64 6.39 -0.29 14.77
CA ILE A 64 6.42 -0.97 16.08
C ILE A 64 7.60 -1.95 16.20
N GLY A 65 8.22 -2.31 15.07
CA GLY A 65 9.42 -3.16 15.05
C GLY A 65 10.70 -2.43 15.45
N GLU A 66 11.77 -3.21 15.60
CA GLU A 66 13.10 -2.71 16.00
C GLU A 66 13.86 -2.00 14.87
N LYS A 67 13.39 -2.13 13.62
CA LYS A 67 14.09 -1.60 12.45
C LYS A 67 14.24 -0.07 12.52
N PRO A 68 15.41 0.48 12.10
CA PRO A 68 15.62 1.91 12.11
C PRO A 68 14.76 2.61 11.05
N VAL A 69 14.15 3.74 11.43
CA VAL A 69 13.33 4.56 10.53
C VAL A 69 13.89 5.96 10.49
N LYS A 70 14.37 6.37 9.31
CA LYS A 70 14.95 7.71 9.08
C LYS A 70 13.90 8.76 8.74
N SER A 71 12.83 8.36 8.04
CA SER A 71 11.69 9.23 7.74
C SER A 71 10.44 8.38 7.53
N ILE A 72 9.34 8.79 8.17
CA ILE A 72 8.03 8.16 8.06
C ILE A 72 7.51 8.31 6.62
N GLY A 73 7.59 9.50 6.04
CA GLY A 73 7.16 9.73 4.66
C GLY A 73 7.92 8.86 3.66
N ALA A 74 9.25 8.74 3.81
CA ALA A 74 10.06 7.89 2.94
C ALA A 74 9.67 6.40 3.06
N LEU A 75 9.40 5.93 4.28
CA LEU A 75 8.91 4.57 4.52
C LEU A 75 7.56 4.35 3.82
N LEU A 76 6.59 5.24 4.03
CA LEU A 76 5.24 5.13 3.44
C LEU A 76 5.30 5.08 1.92
N TYR A 77 6.03 5.99 1.26
CA TYR A 77 6.16 5.99 -0.19
C TYR A 77 6.94 4.78 -0.72
N THR A 78 7.88 4.24 0.05
CA THR A 78 8.57 2.99 -0.32
C THR A 78 7.59 1.82 -0.31
N ILE A 79 6.80 1.68 0.75
CA ILE A 79 5.78 0.62 0.85
C ILE A 79 4.74 0.80 -0.26
N ALA A 80 4.23 2.01 -0.48
CA ALA A 80 3.24 2.30 -1.52
C ALA A 80 3.74 1.96 -2.92
N ARG A 81 4.98 2.34 -3.25
CA ARG A 81 5.61 1.98 -4.53
C ARG A 81 5.68 0.47 -4.70
N ASN A 82 6.15 -0.24 -3.67
CA ASN A 82 6.25 -1.69 -3.71
C ASN A 82 4.87 -2.32 -3.91
N ARG A 83 3.84 -1.80 -3.25
CA ARG A 83 2.48 -2.32 -3.41
C ARG A 83 1.90 -2.11 -4.81
N VAL A 84 2.18 -0.97 -5.44
CA VAL A 84 1.79 -0.76 -6.83
C VAL A 84 2.54 -1.71 -7.77
N ILE A 85 3.83 -1.95 -7.56
CA ILE A 85 4.61 -2.91 -8.36
C ILE A 85 4.05 -4.32 -8.23
N ASP A 86 3.81 -4.76 -7.00
CA ASP A 86 3.22 -6.07 -6.73
C ASP A 86 1.82 -6.20 -7.35
N TYR A 87 1.05 -5.11 -7.44
CA TYR A 87 -0.32 -5.11 -7.98
C TYR A 87 -0.28 -5.40 -9.48
N TYR A 88 0.59 -4.70 -10.20
CA TYR A 88 0.77 -4.97 -11.63
C TYR A 88 1.38 -6.33 -11.91
N ARG A 89 2.25 -6.83 -11.03
CA ARG A 89 2.77 -8.20 -11.14
C ARG A 89 1.65 -9.22 -11.02
N GLN A 90 0.76 -9.08 -10.03
CA GLN A 90 -0.39 -9.97 -9.82
C GLN A 90 -1.39 -9.87 -10.97
N LYS A 91 -1.78 -8.66 -11.37
CA LYS A 91 -2.71 -8.42 -12.47
C LYS A 91 -2.23 -9.03 -13.80
N LYS A 92 -0.93 -8.95 -14.07
CA LYS A 92 -0.34 -9.59 -15.25
C LYS A 92 -0.52 -11.11 -15.21
N PHE A 93 -0.24 -11.74 -14.07
CA PHE A 93 -0.42 -13.19 -13.92
C PHE A 93 -1.89 -13.62 -14.04
N GLU A 94 -2.84 -12.82 -13.53
CA GLU A 94 -4.27 -13.09 -13.67
C GLU A 94 -4.72 -13.06 -15.13
N ILE A 95 -4.25 -12.07 -15.90
CA ILE A 95 -4.54 -11.97 -17.34
C ILE A 95 -3.97 -13.17 -18.08
N GLU A 96 -2.70 -13.51 -17.86
CA GLU A 96 -2.04 -14.66 -18.49
C GLU A 96 -2.76 -15.97 -18.16
N ALA A 97 -3.15 -16.19 -16.89
CA ALA A 97 -3.90 -17.37 -16.48
C ALA A 97 -5.28 -17.43 -17.14
N THR A 98 -5.98 -16.29 -17.23
CA THR A 98 -7.31 -16.21 -17.87
C THR A 98 -7.22 -16.50 -19.37
N GLU A 99 -6.20 -15.98 -20.06
CA GLU A 99 -5.95 -16.26 -21.47
C GLU A 99 -5.64 -17.74 -21.71
N GLU A 100 -4.82 -18.37 -20.87
CA GLU A 100 -4.53 -19.81 -20.97
C GLU A 100 -5.77 -20.68 -20.73
N MET A 101 -6.62 -20.32 -19.76
CA MET A 101 -7.89 -21.01 -19.55
C MET A 101 -8.83 -20.84 -20.75
N ALA A 102 -8.90 -19.65 -21.34
CA ALA A 102 -9.74 -19.39 -22.51
C ALA A 102 -9.31 -20.21 -23.73
N LYS A 103 -8.00 -20.43 -23.94
CA LYS A 103 -7.48 -21.29 -25.03
C LYS A 103 -7.86 -22.77 -24.88
N GLN A 104 -8.20 -23.21 -23.67
CA GLN A 104 -8.57 -24.59 -23.37
C GLN A 104 -10.08 -24.82 -23.44
N LEU A 105 -10.87 -23.77 -23.65
CA LEU A 105 -12.31 -23.90 -23.89
C LEU A 105 -12.53 -24.50 -25.30
N PRO A 106 -13.32 -25.58 -25.44
CA PRO A 106 -13.65 -26.11 -26.75
C PRO A 106 -14.42 -25.05 -27.57
N GLU A 107 -13.98 -24.79 -28.80
CA GLU A 107 -14.52 -23.71 -29.66
C GLU A 107 -15.97 -23.93 -30.14
N ASP A 108 -16.64 -25.02 -29.76
CA ASP A 108 -17.99 -25.26 -30.25
C ASP A 108 -18.90 -25.85 -29.18
N THR A 109 -19.77 -25.00 -28.63
CA THR A 109 -21.09 -25.44 -28.17
C THR A 109 -22.15 -24.80 -29.05
N SER A 110 -22.00 -24.91 -30.38
CA SER A 110 -23.14 -24.87 -31.29
C SER A 110 -23.99 -26.11 -31.03
N VAL A 111 -24.81 -26.03 -29.99
CA VAL A 111 -26.02 -26.84 -29.86
C VAL A 111 -27.20 -25.88 -30.01
N ALA A 112 -27.56 -25.60 -31.26
CA ALA A 112 -28.93 -25.61 -31.79
C ALA A 112 -28.92 -25.20 -33.27
#